data_AF-A0A397EV81-F1
#
_entry.id   AF-A0A397EV81-F1
#
_cell.length_a   1.000
_cell.length_b   1.000
_cell.length_c   1.000
_cell.angle_alpha   90.00
_cell.angle_beta   90.00
_cell.angle_gamma   90.00
#
_symmetry.space_group_name_H-M   'P 1'
#
loop_
_entity.id
_entity.type
_entity.pdbx_description
1 polymer ?
#
loop_
_entity_poly.entity_id
_entity_poly.type
_entity_poly.pdbx_seq_one_letter_code
_entity_poly.pdbx_strand_id
1 'polypeptide(L)'
;MEGRRKELVEQMQIVQTKMDNTSTMAPSKARALQTKYGAWNNELKGLMGDMFKRRNELMRQEAAFKMHTAKMKPKAPALIDKDLQDAVEADRLARDKRLASLQPSSKQQLSSMTEADVYDLIKALGLESAAEKLRSMGIDGGLLAVSTDADLIEVGVAIRLHRVKILRHVQSLLQ
;
A
#
# COMPACT_ATOMS: atom_id res chain seq x y z
N MET A 1 1.08 3.39 -43.49
CA MET A 1 2.33 3.42 -44.29
C MET A 1 2.37 2.29 -45.30
N GLU A 2 2.27 1.02 -44.90
CA GLU A 2 2.30 -0.12 -45.85
C GLU A 2 1.11 -0.16 -46.82
N GLY A 3 -0.11 0.13 -46.34
CA GLY A 3 -1.30 0.22 -47.21
C GLY A 3 -1.14 1.26 -48.32
N ARG A 4 -0.69 2.47 -47.95
CA ARG A 4 -0.42 3.57 -48.90
C ARG A 4 0.69 3.23 -49.90
N ARG A 5 1.75 2.55 -49.46
CA ARG A 5 2.81 2.06 -50.36
C ARG A 5 2.26 1.06 -51.38
N LYS A 6 1.47 0.07 -50.94
CA LYS A 6 0.87 -0.94 -51.83
C LYS A 6 -0.05 -0.29 -52.86
N GLU A 7 -0.89 0.63 -52.41
CA GLU A 7 -1.78 1.42 -53.27
C GLU A 7 -1.01 2.23 -54.32
N LEU A 8 0.08 2.91 -53.94
CA LEU A 8 0.91 3.67 -54.87
C LEU A 8 1.61 2.77 -55.90
N VAL A 9 2.11 1.60 -55.50
CA VAL A 9 2.72 0.64 -56.43
C VAL A 9 1.69 0.17 -57.46
N GLU A 10 0.48 -0.16 -57.01
CA GLU A 10 -0.61 -0.60 -57.88
C GLU A 10 -1.05 0.51 -58.85
N GLN A 11 -1.22 1.74 -58.35
CA GLN A 11 -1.56 2.90 -59.18
C GLN A 11 -0.46 3.23 -60.20
N MET A 12 0.82 3.15 -59.79
CA MET A 12 1.96 3.31 -60.68
C MET A 12 1.98 2.25 -61.78
N GLN A 13 1.68 1.00 -61.46
CA GLN A 13 1.64 -0.09 -62.43
C GLN A 13 0.50 0.09 -63.44
N ILE A 14 -0.69 0.52 -62.99
CA ILE A 14 -1.81 0.87 -63.86
C ILE A 14 -1.45 2.02 -64.82
N VAL A 15 -0.76 3.05 -64.32
CA VAL A 15 -0.33 4.19 -65.16
C VAL A 15 0.79 3.79 -66.11
N GLN A 16 1.71 2.91 -65.71
CA GLN A 16 2.75 2.37 -66.57
C GLN A 16 2.13 1.59 -67.73
N THR A 17 1.18 0.69 -67.48
CA THR A 17 0.46 -0.04 -68.54
C THR A 17 -0.31 0.89 -69.48
N LYS A 18 -0.88 2.00 -68.95
CA LYS A 18 -1.52 3.03 -69.78
C LYS A 18 -0.53 3.83 -70.64
N MET A 19 0.71 4.02 -70.17
CA MET A 19 1.79 4.63 -70.94
C MET A 19 2.39 3.65 -71.96
N ASP A 20 2.38 2.34 -71.72
CA ASP A 20 2.93 1.36 -72.66
C ASP A 20 1.98 1.12 -73.86
N ASN A 21 0.68 1.34 -73.68
CA ASN A 21 -0.36 1.23 -74.74
C ASN A 21 -0.45 2.47 -75.67
N THR A 22 0.65 3.20 -75.85
CA THR A 22 0.66 4.60 -76.35
C THR A 22 0.56 4.82 -77.86
N SER A 23 0.36 3.78 -78.68
CA SER A 23 0.27 3.93 -80.14
C SER A 23 -0.90 4.81 -80.65
N THR A 24 -1.78 5.32 -79.77
CA THR A 24 -2.96 6.15 -80.11
C THR A 24 -3.17 7.40 -79.23
N MET A 25 -2.25 7.75 -78.32
CA MET A 25 -2.47 8.87 -77.39
C MET A 25 -1.89 10.22 -77.86
N ALA A 26 -2.63 11.30 -77.62
CA ALA A 26 -2.12 12.67 -77.82
C ALA A 26 -0.92 12.97 -76.90
N PRO A 27 0.13 13.67 -77.38
CA PRO A 27 1.36 13.95 -76.61
C PRO A 27 1.14 14.63 -75.26
N SER A 28 0.09 15.46 -75.13
CA SER A 28 -0.29 16.11 -73.88
C SER A 28 -0.74 15.13 -72.80
N LYS A 29 -1.49 14.08 -73.18
CA LYS A 29 -1.96 13.02 -72.27
C LYS A 29 -0.79 12.14 -71.82
N ALA A 30 0.15 11.84 -72.72
CA ALA A 30 1.36 11.09 -72.38
C ALA A 30 2.23 11.84 -71.35
N ARG A 31 2.46 13.14 -71.56
CA ARG A 31 3.18 13.98 -70.57
C ARG A 31 2.47 14.02 -69.21
N ALA A 32 1.14 14.16 -69.19
CA ALA A 32 0.38 14.18 -67.95
C ALA A 32 0.49 12.87 -67.15
N LEU A 33 0.49 11.71 -67.84
CA LEU A 33 0.72 10.41 -67.20
C LEU A 33 2.14 10.28 -66.67
N GLN A 34 3.14 10.74 -67.43
CA GLN A 34 4.55 10.72 -67.01
C GLN A 34 4.79 11.60 -65.78
N THR A 35 4.18 12.79 -65.71
CA THR A 35 4.25 13.66 -64.52
C THR A 35 3.63 12.99 -63.30
N LYS A 36 2.46 12.35 -63.45
CA LYS A 36 1.80 11.61 -62.36
C LYS A 36 2.65 10.44 -61.86
N TYR A 37 3.22 9.67 -62.80
CA TYR A 37 4.12 8.58 -62.47
C TYR A 37 5.36 9.05 -61.70
N GLY A 38 5.97 10.17 -62.13
CA GLY A 38 7.10 10.79 -61.44
C GLY A 38 6.76 11.25 -60.02
N ALA A 39 5.58 11.84 -59.82
CA ALA A 39 5.11 12.28 -58.51
C ALA A 39 4.94 11.10 -57.53
N TRP A 40 4.27 10.03 -57.98
CA TRP A 40 4.09 8.83 -57.15
C TRP A 40 5.39 8.09 -56.84
N ASN A 41 6.34 8.09 -57.78
CA ASN A 41 7.68 7.52 -57.54
C ASN A 41 8.43 8.28 -56.43
N ASN A 42 8.31 9.61 -56.40
CA ASN A 42 8.90 10.44 -55.34
C ASN A 42 8.22 10.20 -53.99
N GLU A 43 6.89 10.08 -53.96
CA GLU A 43 6.12 9.72 -52.76
C GLU A 43 6.55 8.35 -52.21
N LEU A 44 6.70 7.35 -53.08
CA LEU A 44 7.14 6.01 -52.71
C LEU A 44 8.57 6.00 -52.13
N LYS A 45 9.50 6.78 -52.70
CA LYS A 45 10.85 6.97 -52.15
C LYS A 45 10.82 7.60 -50.76
N GLY A 46 9.97 8.61 -50.55
CA GLY A 46 9.76 9.23 -49.25
C GLY A 46 9.26 8.23 -48.21
N LEU A 47 8.22 7.46 -48.55
CA LEU A 47 7.66 6.42 -47.67
C LEU A 47 8.70 5.35 -47.30
N MET A 48 9.51 4.90 -48.27
CA MET A 48 10.58 3.95 -47.98
C MET A 48 11.63 4.54 -47.04
N GLY A 49 12.05 5.78 -47.27
CA GLY A 49 12.99 6.49 -46.40
C GLY A 49 12.51 6.58 -44.96
N ASP A 50 11.23 6.91 -44.76
CA ASP A 50 10.65 7.00 -43.42
C ASP A 50 10.53 5.64 -42.71
N MET A 51 10.27 4.56 -43.46
CA MET A 51 10.32 3.21 -42.88
C MET A 51 11.73 2.82 -42.42
N PHE A 52 12.76 3.15 -43.20
CA PHE A 52 14.15 2.93 -42.80
C PHE A 52 14.51 3.72 -41.54
N LYS A 53 14.11 4.99 -41.47
CA LYS A 53 14.31 5.81 -40.26
C LYS A 53 13.63 5.18 -39.04
N ARG A 54 12.38 4.76 -39.18
CA ARG A 54 11.61 4.13 -38.08
C ARG A 54 12.22 2.82 -37.62
N ARG A 55 12.70 1.98 -38.55
CA ARG A 55 13.42 0.74 -38.22
C ARG A 55 14.71 1.01 -37.46
N ASN A 56 15.49 2.00 -37.90
CA ASN A 56 16.75 2.36 -37.26
C ASN A 56 16.51 2.93 -35.85
N GLU A 57 15.48 3.75 -35.68
CA GLU A 57 15.11 4.29 -34.38
C GLU A 57 14.67 3.18 -33.41
N LEU A 58 13.88 2.22 -33.89
CA LEU A 58 13.48 1.05 -33.10
C LEU A 58 14.71 0.24 -32.66
N MET A 59 15.66 -0.02 -33.56
CA MET A 59 16.92 -0.71 -33.23
C MET A 59 17.73 0.04 -32.17
N ARG A 60 17.80 1.37 -32.23
CA ARG A 60 18.46 2.18 -31.18
C ARG A 60 17.76 2.05 -29.85
N GLN A 61 16.44 2.11 -29.82
CA GLN A 61 15.64 2.00 -28.60
C GLN A 61 15.80 0.60 -27.97
N GLU A 62 15.78 -0.46 -28.79
CA GLU A 62 16.04 -1.82 -28.30
C GLU A 62 17.46 -1.97 -27.74
N ALA A 63 18.46 -1.39 -28.40
CA ALA A 63 19.84 -1.42 -27.91
C ALA A 63 19.96 -0.66 -26.57
N ALA A 64 19.34 0.52 -26.46
CA ALA A 64 19.31 1.30 -25.23
C ALA A 64 18.61 0.54 -24.10
N PHE A 65 17.47 -0.09 -24.38
CA PHE A 65 16.75 -0.92 -23.43
C PHE A 65 17.59 -2.10 -22.94
N LYS A 66 18.21 -2.85 -23.86
CA LYS A 66 19.11 -3.97 -23.52
C LYS A 66 20.27 -3.53 -22.64
N MET A 67 20.87 -2.37 -22.93
CA MET A 67 21.92 -1.78 -22.09
C MET A 67 21.40 -1.37 -20.71
N HIS A 68 20.18 -0.83 -20.64
CA HIS A 68 19.55 -0.48 -19.37
C HIS A 68 19.25 -1.71 -18.52
N THR A 69 18.64 -2.74 -19.11
CA THR A 69 18.37 -4.01 -18.43
C THR A 69 19.64 -4.74 -18.01
N ALA A 70 20.71 -4.65 -18.80
CA ALA A 70 22.01 -5.24 -18.43
C ALA A 70 22.65 -4.52 -17.22
N LYS A 71 22.41 -3.22 -17.06
CA LYS A 71 22.85 -2.45 -15.88
C LYS A 71 22.01 -2.76 -14.63
N MET A 72 20.72 -3.07 -14.81
CA MET A 72 19.87 -3.53 -13.74
C MET A 72 20.20 -4.99 -13.42
N LYS A 73 21.17 -5.22 -12.52
CA LYS A 73 21.39 -6.56 -11.98
C LYS A 73 20.08 -7.04 -11.32
N PRO A 74 19.49 -8.17 -11.74
CA PRO A 74 18.35 -8.72 -11.05
C PRO A 74 18.74 -8.96 -9.59
N LYS A 75 17.96 -8.39 -8.66
CA LYS A 75 18.20 -8.59 -7.22
C LYS A 75 18.04 -10.09 -6.96
N ALA A 76 19.05 -10.71 -6.35
CA ALA A 76 19.02 -12.15 -6.13
C ALA A 76 17.78 -12.51 -5.28
N PRO A 77 17.08 -13.62 -5.57
CA PRO A 77 15.85 -14.00 -4.86
C PRO A 77 16.05 -14.06 -3.33
N ALA A 78 17.22 -14.52 -2.89
CA ALA A 78 17.58 -14.55 -1.47
C ALA A 78 17.63 -13.16 -0.78
N LEU A 79 17.97 -12.09 -1.52
CA LEU A 79 17.88 -10.73 -0.98
C LEU A 79 16.44 -10.25 -0.88
N ILE A 80 15.58 -10.68 -1.80
CA ILE A 80 14.15 -10.32 -1.77
C ILE A 80 13.48 -10.99 -0.57
N ASP A 81 13.78 -12.27 -0.33
CA ASP A 81 13.24 -13.01 0.83
C ASP A 81 13.69 -12.38 2.16
N LYS A 82 14.96 -11.97 2.24
CA LYS A 82 15.49 -11.30 3.42
C LYS A 82 14.83 -9.93 3.66
N ASP A 83 14.74 -9.09 2.63
CA ASP A 83 14.08 -7.79 2.73
C ASP A 83 12.60 -7.95 3.18
N LEU A 84 11.93 -9.01 2.72
CA LEU A 84 10.56 -9.32 3.10
C LEU A 84 10.46 -9.74 4.57
N GLN A 85 11.38 -10.59 5.04
CA GLN A 85 11.46 -11.01 6.45
C GLN A 85 11.71 -9.80 7.36
N ASP A 86 12.67 -8.95 7.03
CA ASP A 86 13.00 -7.75 7.80
C ASP A 86 11.79 -6.79 7.89
N ALA A 87 11.02 -6.66 6.80
CA ALA A 87 9.80 -5.84 6.79
C ALA A 87 8.69 -6.41 7.69
N VAL A 88 8.50 -7.74 7.70
CA VAL A 88 7.53 -8.42 8.57
C VAL A 88 7.92 -8.29 10.04
N GLU A 89 9.20 -8.44 10.36
CA GLU A 89 9.69 -8.26 11.73
C GLU A 89 9.52 -6.82 12.22
N ALA A 90 9.80 -5.83 11.36
CA ALA A 90 9.58 -4.43 11.68
C ALA A 90 8.11 -4.11 11.96
N ASP A 91 7.16 -4.64 11.17
CA ASP A 91 5.73 -4.46 11.42
C ASP A 91 5.29 -5.11 12.74
N ARG A 92 5.78 -6.33 13.01
CA ARG A 92 5.53 -7.02 14.28
C ARG A 92 5.99 -6.19 15.48
N LEU A 93 7.23 -5.69 15.45
CA LEU A 93 7.78 -4.86 16.52
C LEU A 93 6.99 -3.56 16.72
N ALA A 94 6.56 -2.93 15.62
CA ALA A 94 5.74 -1.72 15.69
C ALA A 94 4.37 -1.99 16.32
N ARG A 95 3.76 -3.13 16.00
CA ARG A 95 2.49 -3.58 16.58
C ARG A 95 2.62 -3.85 18.07
N ASP A 96 3.63 -4.61 18.48
CA ASP A 96 3.86 -4.95 19.88
C ASP A 96 4.11 -3.69 20.71
N LYS A 97 4.87 -2.73 20.17
CA LYS A 97 5.08 -1.42 20.82
C LYS A 97 3.79 -0.62 20.99
N ARG A 98 2.89 -0.65 20.00
CA ARG A 98 1.56 -0.01 20.09
C ARG A 98 0.67 -0.69 21.13
N LEU A 99 0.66 -2.01 21.16
CA LEU A 99 -0.10 -2.77 22.16
C LEU A 99 0.40 -2.47 23.57
N ALA A 100 1.70 -2.40 23.77
CA ALA A 100 2.29 -1.99 25.05
C ALA A 100 1.87 -0.57 25.45
N SER A 101 1.79 0.38 24.51
CA SER A 101 1.34 1.74 24.79
C SER A 101 -0.17 1.88 25.07
N LEU A 102 -0.96 0.87 24.68
CA LEU A 102 -2.40 0.82 24.92
C LEU A 102 -2.77 0.11 26.22
N GLN A 103 -1.83 -0.57 26.88
CA GLN A 103 -2.09 -1.11 28.21
C GLN A 103 -2.33 0.07 29.16
N PRO A 104 -3.54 0.19 29.75
CA PRO A 104 -3.81 1.26 30.71
C PRO A 104 -2.84 1.11 31.88
N SER A 105 -2.23 2.22 32.30
CA SER A 105 -1.46 2.25 33.54
C SER A 105 -2.30 1.69 34.69
N SER A 106 -1.65 1.02 35.65
CA SER A 106 -2.26 0.49 36.87
C SER A 106 -3.21 1.50 37.54
N LYS A 107 -2.83 2.78 37.57
CA LYS A 107 -3.66 3.92 38.01
C LYS A 107 -4.94 4.12 37.20
N GLN A 108 -4.88 4.02 35.87
CA GLN A 108 -6.06 4.15 34.99
C GLN A 108 -6.97 2.91 35.08
N GLN A 109 -6.41 1.74 35.42
CA GLN A 109 -7.21 0.54 35.66
C GLN A 109 -8.08 0.73 36.90
N LEU A 110 -7.52 1.18 38.03
CA LEU A 110 -8.32 1.37 39.24
C LEU A 110 -9.42 2.43 39.08
N SER A 111 -9.15 3.56 38.42
CA SER A 111 -10.17 4.61 38.24
C SER A 111 -11.27 4.25 37.23
N SER A 112 -11.10 3.19 36.43
CA SER A 112 -12.12 2.71 35.49
C SER A 112 -12.91 1.51 36.01
N MET A 113 -12.55 0.98 37.19
CA MET A 113 -13.24 -0.15 37.82
C MET A 113 -14.61 0.25 38.33
N THR A 114 -15.61 -0.51 37.90
CA THR A 114 -16.97 -0.42 38.42
C THR A 114 -17.08 -1.07 39.80
N GLU A 115 -18.20 -0.89 40.48
CA GLU A 115 -18.49 -1.55 41.76
C GLU A 115 -18.37 -3.10 41.67
N ALA A 116 -18.71 -3.68 40.51
CA ALA A 116 -18.58 -5.12 40.28
C ALA A 116 -17.11 -5.54 40.18
N ASP A 117 -16.28 -4.76 39.50
CA ASP A 117 -14.84 -5.02 39.38
C ASP A 117 -14.15 -4.89 40.74
N VAL A 118 -14.56 -3.91 41.56
CA VAL A 118 -14.07 -3.75 42.94
C VAL A 118 -14.49 -4.94 43.80
N TYR A 119 -15.72 -5.43 43.68
CA TYR A 119 -16.18 -6.62 44.38
C TYR A 119 -15.28 -7.82 44.06
N ASP A 120 -15.03 -8.08 42.78
CA ASP A 120 -14.19 -9.21 42.35
C ASP A 120 -12.73 -9.05 42.79
N LEU A 121 -12.19 -7.83 42.76
CA LEU A 121 -10.85 -7.52 43.26
C LEU A 121 -10.69 -7.85 44.75
N ILE A 122 -11.62 -7.37 45.59
CA ILE A 122 -11.56 -7.58 47.04
C ILE A 122 -11.87 -9.03 47.38
N LYS A 123 -12.75 -9.68 46.62
CA LYS A 123 -12.99 -11.13 46.72
C LYS A 123 -11.73 -11.94 46.38
N ALA A 124 -10.97 -11.56 45.36
CA ALA A 124 -9.70 -12.23 45.01
C ALA A 124 -8.63 -12.10 46.12
N LEU A 125 -8.74 -11.09 47.00
CA LEU A 125 -7.93 -10.99 48.22
C LEU A 125 -8.39 -11.94 49.34
N GLY A 126 -9.42 -12.75 49.12
CA GLY A 126 -10.02 -13.63 50.13
C GLY A 126 -10.81 -12.86 51.19
N LEU A 127 -11.38 -11.71 50.82
CA LEU A 127 -12.11 -10.81 51.71
C LEU A 127 -13.58 -10.69 51.28
N GLU A 128 -14.30 -11.80 51.00
CA GLU A 128 -15.69 -11.77 50.53
C GLU A 128 -16.61 -10.87 51.37
N SER A 129 -16.53 -10.98 52.71
CA SER A 129 -17.37 -10.16 53.60
C SER A 129 -17.08 -8.66 53.48
N ALA A 130 -15.84 -8.27 53.20
CA ALA A 130 -15.51 -6.86 52.95
C ALA A 130 -15.95 -6.42 51.55
N ALA A 131 -15.83 -7.29 50.56
CA ALA A 131 -16.29 -7.05 49.19
C ALA A 131 -17.80 -6.79 49.14
N GLU A 132 -18.59 -7.59 49.86
CA GLU A 132 -20.05 -7.40 49.98
C GLU A 132 -20.42 -6.05 50.60
N LYS A 133 -19.69 -5.63 51.63
CA LYS A 133 -19.90 -4.33 52.29
C LYS A 133 -19.57 -3.16 51.37
N LEU A 134 -18.41 -3.22 50.71
CA LEU A 134 -17.99 -2.20 49.73
C LEU A 134 -19.00 -2.09 48.58
N ARG A 135 -19.48 -3.22 48.07
CA ARG A 135 -20.52 -3.27 47.03
C ARG A 135 -21.85 -2.71 47.52
N SER A 136 -22.27 -3.02 48.75
CA SER A 136 -23.52 -2.50 49.32
C SER A 136 -23.51 -0.98 49.51
N MET A 137 -22.32 -0.41 49.69
CA MET A 137 -22.10 1.03 49.83
C MET A 137 -21.81 1.74 48.50
N GLY A 138 -21.80 1.02 47.37
CA GLY A 138 -21.55 1.59 46.04
C GLY A 138 -20.13 2.10 45.85
N ILE A 139 -19.13 1.46 46.48
CA ILE A 139 -17.73 1.87 46.35
C ILE A 139 -17.19 1.37 45.00
N ASP A 140 -16.93 2.30 44.09
CA ASP A 140 -16.23 2.06 42.83
C ASP A 140 -14.70 2.23 42.99
N GLY A 141 -13.95 1.95 41.91
CA GLY A 141 -12.49 2.00 41.97
C GLY A 141 -11.93 3.42 42.15
N GLY A 142 -12.67 4.45 41.71
CA GLY A 142 -12.32 5.84 41.93
C GLY A 142 -12.40 6.24 43.40
N LEU A 143 -13.49 5.87 44.08
CA LEU A 143 -13.66 6.07 45.52
C LEU A 143 -12.66 5.23 46.33
N LEU A 144 -12.42 3.98 45.91
CA LEU A 144 -11.47 3.11 46.60
C LEU A 144 -10.03 3.65 46.51
N ALA A 145 -9.66 4.31 45.41
CA ALA A 145 -8.32 4.89 45.22
C ALA A 145 -7.98 6.01 46.22
N VAL A 146 -9.00 6.75 46.70
CA VAL A 146 -8.84 7.86 47.64
C VAL A 146 -9.26 7.49 49.08
N SER A 147 -9.79 6.29 49.27
CA SER A 147 -10.29 5.82 50.57
C SER A 147 -9.15 5.69 51.59
N THR A 148 -9.44 6.14 52.80
CA THR A 148 -8.56 6.07 53.96
C THR A 148 -8.95 4.90 54.89
N ASP A 149 -8.13 4.64 55.92
CA ASP A 149 -8.49 3.63 56.94
C ASP A 149 -9.81 3.97 57.64
N ALA A 150 -10.11 5.26 57.82
CA ALA A 150 -11.35 5.73 58.44
C ALA A 150 -12.57 5.43 57.56
N ASP A 151 -12.49 5.71 56.25
CA ASP A 151 -13.59 5.45 55.31
C ASP A 151 -13.93 3.96 55.25
N LEU A 152 -12.91 3.10 55.28
CA LEU A 152 -13.12 1.65 55.31
C LEU A 152 -13.74 1.16 56.63
N ILE A 153 -13.53 1.87 57.75
CA ILE A 153 -14.25 1.60 59.01
C ILE A 153 -15.72 1.98 58.85
N GLU A 154 -16.02 3.13 58.24
CA GLU A 154 -17.40 3.59 58.01
C GLU A 154 -18.19 2.66 57.09
N VAL A 155 -17.54 2.09 56.07
CA VAL A 155 -18.12 1.05 55.21
C VAL A 155 -18.36 -0.27 55.96
N GLY A 156 -17.84 -0.42 57.18
CA GLY A 156 -18.06 -1.58 58.04
C GLY A 156 -16.97 -2.65 57.96
N VAL A 157 -15.79 -2.32 57.44
CA VAL A 157 -14.60 -3.20 57.48
C VAL A 157 -13.93 -3.09 58.85
N ALA A 158 -14.52 -3.72 59.86
CA ALA A 158 -14.08 -3.64 61.25
C ALA A 158 -12.66 -4.20 61.48
N ILE A 159 -12.27 -5.24 60.73
CA ILE A 159 -10.99 -5.93 60.92
C ILE A 159 -9.86 -5.08 60.33
N ARG A 160 -8.97 -4.58 61.20
CA ARG A 160 -7.81 -3.75 60.80
C ARG A 160 -6.91 -4.43 59.77
N LEU A 161 -6.67 -5.74 59.93
CA LEU A 161 -5.85 -6.52 58.96
C LEU A 161 -6.47 -6.51 57.56
N HIS A 162 -7.80 -6.56 57.44
CA HIS A 162 -8.47 -6.50 56.14
C HIS A 162 -8.30 -5.13 55.51
N ARG A 163 -8.50 -4.05 56.28
CA ARG A 163 -8.29 -2.68 55.78
C ARG A 163 -6.86 -2.44 55.31
N VAL A 164 -5.86 -2.84 56.11
CA VAL A 164 -4.45 -2.72 55.71
C VAL A 164 -4.15 -3.53 54.45
N LYS A 165 -4.71 -4.73 54.31
CA LYS A 165 -4.54 -5.56 53.11
C LYS A 165 -5.14 -4.89 51.87
N ILE A 166 -6.34 -4.31 51.99
CA ILE A 166 -7.01 -3.56 50.93
C ILE A 166 -6.17 -2.34 50.54
N LEU A 167 -5.82 -1.48 51.50
CA LEU A 167 -5.06 -0.25 51.25
C LEU A 167 -3.68 -0.52 50.64
N ARG A 168 -2.97 -1.56 51.09
CA ARG A 168 -1.68 -1.96 50.49
C ARG A 168 -1.85 -2.44 49.05
N HIS A 169 -2.90 -3.21 48.78
CA HIS A 169 -3.17 -3.70 47.43
C HIS A 169 -3.52 -2.54 46.49
N VAL A 170 -4.40 -1.65 46.93
CA VAL A 170 -4.76 -0.41 46.21
C VAL A 170 -3.52 0.46 45.97
N GLN A 171 -2.65 0.64 46.97
CA GLN A 171 -1.41 1.39 46.81
C GLN A 171 -0.46 0.74 45.80
N SER A 172 -0.40 -0.59 45.74
CA SER A 172 0.36 -1.32 44.71
C SER A 172 -0.22 -1.13 43.31
N LEU A 173 -1.53 -0.94 43.17
CA LEU A 173 -2.20 -0.66 41.90
C LEU A 173 -2.07 0.81 41.49
N LEU A 174 -1.68 1.70 42.40
CA LEU A 174 -1.45 3.11 42.11
C LEU A 174 0.02 3.42 41.79
N GLN A 175 0.94 2.47 41.94
CA GLN A 175 2.35 2.59 41.55
C GLN A 175 2.54 2.21 40.09
#